data_AF-A0A4S2ULL2-F1
#
_entry.id   AF-A0A4S2ULL2-F1
#
_cell.length_a   1.000
_cell.length_b   1.000
_cell.length_c   1.000
_cell.angle_alpha   90.00
_cell.angle_beta   90.00
_cell.angle_gamma   90.00
#
_symmetry.space_group_name_H-M   'P 1'
#
loop_
_entity.id
_entity.type
_entity.pdbx_description
1 polymer ?
#
loop_
_entity_poly.entity_id
_entity_poly.type
_entity_poly.pdbx_seq_one_letter_code
_entity_poly.pdbx_strand_id
1 'polypeptide(L)' 'MLVGSHPGTTYAVKIRARLGDGTWGAFSRELTVRTGG' A
#
# COMPACT_ATOMS: atom_id res chain seq x y z
N MET A 1 14.81 -5.38 5.04
CA MET A 1 13.59 -6.09 5.48
C MET A 1 12.43 -5.59 4.62
N LEU A 2 11.61 -6.48 4.05
CA LEU A 2 10.48 -6.08 3.21
C LEU A 2 9.24 -5.81 4.07
N VAL A 3 8.50 -4.75 3.77
CA VAL A 3 7.14 -4.57 4.32
C VAL A 3 6.22 -5.63 3.71
N GLY A 4 5.36 -6.23 4.54
CA GLY A 4 4.42 -7.26 4.10
C GLY A 4 4.99 -8.68 4.02
N SER A 5 6.23 -8.92 4.47
CA SER A 5 6.84 -10.26 4.42
C SER A 5 6.58 -11.13 5.65
N HIS A 6 5.82 -10.64 6.65
CA HIS A 6 5.49 -11.42 7.84
C HIS A 6 4.14 -12.10 7.65
N PRO A 7 4.07 -13.44 7.60
CA PRO A 7 2.80 -14.17 7.46
C PRO A 7 1.79 -13.82 8.57
N GLY A 8 0.50 -13.81 8.22
CA GLY A 8 -0.60 -13.56 9.16
C GLY A 8 -0.69 -12.15 9.73
N THR A 9 0.19 -11.23 9.33
CA THR A 9 0.23 -9.84 9.82
C THR A 9 -0.77 -8.96 9.07
N THR A 10 -1.43 -8.05 9.79
CA THR A 10 -2.39 -7.11 9.21
C THR A 10 -1.72 -5.76 8.95
N TYR A 11 -1.98 -5.18 7.79
CA TYR A 11 -1.42 -3.90 7.33
C TYR A 11 -2.52 -2.97 6.83
N ALA A 12 -2.35 -1.67 7.04
CA ALA A 12 -3.10 -0.62 6.36
C ALA A 12 -2.32 -0.16 5.12
N VAL A 13 -2.97 -0.15 3.96
CA VAL A 13 -2.33 0.11 2.66
C VAL A 13 -3.09 1.20 1.90
N LYS A 14 -2.32 2.14 1.34
CA LYS A 14 -2.77 3.13 0.36
C LYS A 14 -1.76 3.20 -0.77
N ILE A 15 -2.23 3.45 -1.98
CA ILE A 15 -1.38 3.68 -3.16
C ILE A 15 -1.70 5.04 -3.77
N ARG A 16 -0.76 5.60 -4.53
CA ARG A 16 -0.99 6.80 -5.35
C ARG A 16 -0.18 6.72 -6.63
N ALA A 17 -0.66 7.38 -7.67
CA ALA A 17 0.04 7.46 -8.95
C ALA A 17 0.94 8.70 -9.03
N ARG A 18 2.08 8.57 -9.70
CA ARG A 18 2.87 9.72 -10.17
C ARG A 18 2.35 10.10 -11.55
N LEU A 19 1.98 11.37 -11.73
CA LEU A 19 1.42 11.91 -12.96
C LEU A 19 2.53 12.25 -13.96
N GLY A 20 2.14 12.50 -15.22
CA GLY A 20 3.09 12.80 -16.31
C GLY A 20 3.89 14.10 -16.10
N ASP A 21 3.35 15.04 -15.33
CA ASP A 21 4.03 16.26 -14.89
C ASP A 21 4.96 16.04 -13.68
N GLY A 22 5.11 14.80 -13.23
CA GLY A 22 5.96 14.41 -12.10
C GLY A 22 5.33 14.62 -10.73
N THR A 23 4.15 15.23 -10.64
CA THR A 23 3.40 15.39 -9.39
C THR A 23 2.78 14.07 -8.94
N TRP A 24 2.29 14.02 -7.71
CA TRP A 24 1.58 12.87 -7.19
C TRP A 24 0.09 13.17 -7.08
N GLY A 25 -0.73 12.24 -7.55
CA GLY A 25 -2.18 12.29 -7.34
C GLY A 25 -2.57 12.00 -5.89
N ALA A 26 -3.88 12.02 -5.64
CA ALA A 26 -4.44 11.63 -4.36
C ALA A 26 -4.13 10.15 -4.04
N PHE A 27 -4.08 9.83 -2.75
CA PHE A 27 -4.07 8.45 -2.31
C PHE A 27 -5.40 7.77 -2.62
N SER A 28 -5.33 6.46 -2.88
CA SER A 28 -6.50 5.57 -2.85
C SER A 28 -7.17 5.61 -1.48
N ARG A 29 -8.39 5.03 -1.39
CA ARG A 29 -8.92 4.68 -0.06
C ARG A 29 -7.95 3.74 0.65
N GLU A 30 -7.97 3.78 1.97
CA GLU A 30 -7.25 2.82 2.80
C GLU A 30 -7.85 1.42 2.66
N LEU A 31 -7.00 0.42 2.61
CA LEU A 31 -7.37 -0.98 2.73
C LEU A 31 -6.67 -1.62 3.91
N THR A 32 -7.40 -2.40 4.69
CA THR A 32 -6.84 -3.30 5.70
C THR A 32 -6.66 -4.68 5.08
N VAL A 33 -5.42 -5.15 5.00
CA VAL A 33 -5.07 -6.43 4.37
C VAL A 33 -4.29 -7.31 5.33
N ARG A 34 -4.53 -8.63 5.28
CA ARG A 34 -3.77 -9.62 6.04
C ARG A 34 -2.92 -10.44 5.09
N THR A 35 -1.64 -10.60 5.41
CA THR A 35 -0.75 -11.47 4.64
C THR A 35 -1.14 -12.93 4.80
N GLY A 36 -1.02 -13.71 3.73
CA GLY A 36 -1.28 -15.14 3.72
C GLY A 36 -0.34 -15.93 4.64
N GLY A 37 -0.73 -17.17 4.94
CA GLY A 37 0.06 -18.17 5.66
C GLY A 37 0.22 -19.43 4.84
#